data_AF-A0A502T7B7-F1
#
_entry.id   AF-A0A502T7B7-F1
#
_cell.length_a   1.000
_cell.length_b   1.000
_cell.length_c   1.000
_cell.angle_alpha   90.00
_cell.angle_beta   90.00
_cell.angle_gamma   90.00
#
_symmetry.space_group_name_H-M   'P 1'
#
loop_
_entity.id
_entity.type
_entity.pdbx_description
1 polymer ?
#
loop_
_entity_poly.entity_id
_entity_poly.type
_entity_poly.pdbx_seq_one_letter_code
_entity_poly.pdbx_strand_id
1 'polypeptide(L)'
;MVELERPQRLQIMLTDEELAALENWRFEKRMPSRSAAVRELLRRGLASDGFLTADLGAKSQDFGVISLDRKVADGSSDSKP
;
A
#
# COMPACT_ATOMS: atom_id res chain seq x y z
N MET A 1 -14.84 -26.07 15.99
CA MET A 1 -14.22 -26.46 14.70
C MET A 1 -13.85 -25.17 14.00
N VAL A 2 -12.57 -24.83 13.89
CA VAL A 2 -12.16 -23.63 13.17
C VAL A 2 -12.25 -23.98 11.69
N GLU A 3 -13.27 -23.46 11.04
CA GLU A 3 -13.39 -23.48 9.59
C GLU A 3 -12.11 -22.83 9.05
N LEU A 4 -11.26 -23.62 8.40
CA LEU A 4 -10.05 -23.12 7.76
C LEU A 4 -10.51 -22.18 6.64
N GLU A 5 -10.66 -20.90 6.97
CA GLU A 5 -11.03 -19.87 6.00
C GLU A 5 -10.12 -20.00 4.79
N ARG A 6 -10.72 -20.27 3.63
CA ARG A 6 -9.97 -20.49 2.41
C ARG A 6 -9.21 -19.21 2.10
N PRO A 7 -7.87 -19.26 1.99
CA PRO A 7 -7.11 -18.06 1.67
C PRO A 7 -7.52 -17.54 0.29
N GLN A 8 -7.99 -16.30 0.23
CA GLN A 8 -8.29 -15.61 -1.03
C GLN A 8 -7.00 -15.05 -1.64
N ARG A 9 -6.88 -15.11 -2.96
CA ARG A 9 -5.76 -14.52 -3.71
C ARG A 9 -6.10 -13.08 -4.06
N LEU A 10 -5.30 -12.14 -3.58
CA LEU A 10 -5.38 -10.73 -3.94
C LEU A 10 -4.43 -10.44 -5.10
N GLN A 11 -4.95 -9.86 -6.18
CA GLN A 11 -4.14 -9.26 -7.26
C GLN A 11 -4.10 -7.75 -7.06
N ILE A 12 -2.90 -7.18 -7.11
CA ILE A 12 -2.67 -5.73 -7.00
C ILE A 12 -1.80 -5.30 -8.16
N MET A 13 -2.13 -4.15 -8.75
CA MET A 13 -1.31 -3.48 -9.75
C MET A 13 -0.31 -2.59 -9.02
N LEU A 14 0.97 -2.75 -9.33
CA LEU A 14 2.07 -1.98 -8.78
C LEU A 14 2.91 -1.45 -9.93
N THR A 15 3.50 -0.28 -9.74
CA THR A 15 4.57 0.20 -10.63
C THR A 15 5.85 -0.62 -10.41
N ASP A 16 6.80 -0.52 -11.34
CA ASP A 16 8.09 -1.19 -11.21
C ASP A 16 8.86 -0.72 -9.95
N GLU A 17 8.74 0.57 -9.61
CA GLU A 17 9.36 1.14 -8.41
C GLU A 17 8.75 0.59 -7.12
N GLU A 18 7.42 0.47 -7.07
CA GLU A 18 6.72 -0.10 -5.91
C GLU A 18 7.06 -1.58 -5.71
N LEU A 19 7.13 -2.33 -6.81
CA LEU A 19 7.54 -3.73 -6.77
C LEU A 19 8.99 -3.87 -6.28
N ALA A 20 9.89 -3.01 -6.75
CA ALA A 20 11.28 -2.98 -6.31
C ALA A 20 11.41 -2.62 -4.83
N ALA A 21 10.65 -1.63 -4.35
CA ALA A 21 10.62 -1.25 -2.93
C ALA A 21 10.17 -2.41 -2.04
N LEU A 22 9.12 -3.14 -2.45
CA LEU A 22 8.64 -4.34 -1.76
C LEU A 22 9.71 -5.44 -1.71
N GLU A 23 10.40 -5.71 -2.82
CA GLU A 23 11.47 -6.71 -2.86
C GLU A 23 12.67 -6.30 -2.00
N ASN A 24 13.12 -5.04 -2.07
CA ASN A 24 14.22 -4.55 -1.24
C ASN A 24 13.90 -4.71 0.25
N TRP A 25 12.71 -4.28 0.66
CA TRP A 25 12.26 -4.45 2.04
C TRP A 25 12.18 -5.93 2.45
N ARG A 26 11.70 -6.81 1.55
CA ARG A 26 11.69 -8.27 1.77
C ARG A 26 13.10 -8.80 2.04
N PHE A 27 14.09 -8.38 1.26
CA PHE A 27 15.48 -8.79 1.45
C PHE A 27 16.07 -8.24 2.76
N GLU A 28 15.88 -6.95 3.05
CA GLU A 28 16.37 -6.30 4.27
C GLU A 28 15.81 -6.97 5.54
N LYS A 29 14.51 -7.29 5.54
CA LYS A 29 13.84 -7.95 6.66
C LYS A 29 13.94 -9.47 6.63
N ARG A 30 14.72 -10.02 5.67
CA ARG A 30 14.94 -11.47 5.49
C ARG A 30 13.65 -12.28 5.43
N MET A 31 12.64 -11.71 4.77
CA MET A 31 11.34 -12.32 4.63
C MET A 31 11.40 -13.48 3.63
N PRO A 32 10.81 -14.65 3.95
CA PRO A 32 11.01 -15.88 3.17
C PRO A 32 10.29 -15.87 1.82
N SER A 33 9.27 -15.02 1.64
CA SER A 33 8.53 -14.89 0.38
C SER A 33 7.91 -13.51 0.22
N ARG A 34 7.54 -13.16 -1.02
CA ARG A 34 6.80 -11.92 -1.31
C ARG A 34 5.48 -11.87 -0.56
N SER A 35 4.76 -12.99 -0.50
CA SER A 35 3.50 -13.08 0.27
C SER A 35 3.71 -12.85 1.77
N ALA A 36 4.82 -13.33 2.34
CA ALA A 36 5.15 -13.06 3.74
C ALA A 36 5.42 -11.56 3.95
N ALA A 37 6.15 -10.93 3.03
CA ALA A 37 6.42 -9.51 3.11
C ALA A 37 5.15 -8.66 3.02
N VAL A 38 4.27 -8.92 2.05
CA VAL A 38 2.98 -8.23 1.90
C VAL A 38 2.11 -8.42 3.14
N ARG A 39 2.02 -9.63 3.69
CA ARG A 39 1.23 -9.90 4.91
C ARG A 39 1.76 -9.13 6.12
N GLU A 40 3.09 -9.02 6.26
CA GLU A 40 3.70 -8.26 7.35
C GLU A 40 3.47 -6.76 7.19
N LEU A 41 3.59 -6.22 5.97
CA LEU A 41 3.27 -4.83 5.68
C LEU A 41 1.79 -4.52 5.96
N LEU A 42 0.86 -5.40 5.54
CA LEU A 42 -0.56 -5.26 5.85
C LEU A 42 -0.81 -5.28 7.36
N ARG A 43 -0.18 -6.21 8.10
CA ARG A 43 -0.32 -6.27 9.57
C ARG A 43 0.16 -4.98 10.23
N ARG A 44 1.30 -4.43 9.78
CA ARG A 44 1.83 -3.16 10.28
C ARG A 44 0.92 -2.00 9.93
N GLY A 45 0.46 -1.91 8.69
CA GLY A 45 -0.47 -0.87 8.23
C GLY A 45 -1.78 -0.87 9.02
N LEU A 46 -2.35 -2.04 9.30
CA LEU A 46 -3.58 -2.17 10.10
C LEU A 46 -3.38 -1.82 11.59
N ALA A 47 -2.17 -1.94 12.10
CA ALA A 47 -1.82 -1.58 13.48
C ALA A 47 -1.37 -0.12 13.63
N SER A 48 -1.21 0.63 12.53
CA SER A 48 -0.79 2.03 12.55
C SER A 48 -1.96 2.95 12.82
N ASP A 49 -1.83 3.85 13.80
CA ASP A 49 -2.77 4.96 14.04
C ASP A 49 -2.47 6.12 13.06
N GLY A 50 -3.07 6.11 11.87
CA GLY A 50 -2.83 7.16 10.87
C GLY A 50 -3.38 6.89 9.47
N PHE A 51 -4.63 6.43 9.36
CA PHE A 51 -5.20 6.08 8.07
C PHE A 51 -5.55 7.32 7.24
N LEU A 52 -5.18 7.29 5.96
CA LEU A 52 -5.76 8.17 4.95
C LEU A 52 -7.20 7.72 4.73
N THR A 53 -8.16 8.53 5.16
CA THR A 53 -9.55 8.34 4.75
C THR A 53 -9.60 8.51 3.23
N ALA A 54 -10.02 7.48 2.51
CA ALA A 54 -10.16 7.57 1.06
C ALA A 54 -11.28 8.57 0.72
N ASP A 55 -10.93 9.66 0.05
CA ASP A 55 -11.93 10.57 -0.51
C ASP A 55 -12.73 9.87 -1.62
N LEU A 56 -14.00 10.28 -1.79
CA LEU A 56 -14.87 9.78 -2.85
C LEU A 56 -14.22 9.99 -4.22
N GLY A 57 -13.88 8.88 -4.89
CA GLY A 57 -13.24 8.88 -6.22
C GLY A 57 -11.73 8.61 -6.23
N ALA A 58 -11.12 8.29 -5.08
CA ALA A 58 -9.71 7.94 -5.00
C ALA A 58 -9.39 6.68 -5.83
N LYS A 59 -8.32 6.76 -6.63
CA LYS A 59 -7.82 5.67 -7.46
C LYS A 59 -6.79 4.85 -6.67
N SER A 60 -6.57 3.60 -7.08
CA SER A 60 -5.56 2.72 -6.45
C SER A 60 -4.15 3.33 -6.45
N GLN A 61 -3.80 4.09 -7.49
CA GLN A 61 -2.54 4.82 -7.62
C GLN A 61 -2.35 5.94 -6.58
N ASP A 62 -3.43 6.42 -5.94
CA ASP A 62 -3.37 7.50 -4.95
C ASP A 62 -2.90 6.97 -3.57
N PHE A 63 -2.87 5.64 -3.40
CA PHE A 63 -2.43 4.92 -2.20
C PHE A 63 -1.10 4.18 -2.45
N GLY A 64 -0.18 4.82 -3.15
CA GLY A 64 1.10 4.22 -3.54
C GLY A 64 1.90 3.65 -2.37
N VAL A 65 2.68 2.60 -2.64
CA VAL A 65 3.45 1.87 -1.61
C VAL A 65 4.75 2.58 -1.24
N ILE A 66 5.15 3.55 -2.07
CA ILE A 66 6.26 4.46 -1.84
C ILE A 66 5.71 5.86 -1.58
N SER A 67 6.09 6.44 -0.44
CA SER A 67 5.91 7.87 -0.23
C SER A 67 6.84 8.59 -1.21
N LEU A 68 6.31 9.07 -2.34
CA LEU A 68 6.81 10.33 -2.86
C LEU A 68 6.61 11.30 -1.71
N ASP A 69 7.69 11.83 -1.14
CA ASP A 69 7.63 12.90 -0.14
C ASP A 69 6.56 13.89 -0.60
N ARG A 70 5.37 13.81 0.01
CA ARG A 70 4.28 14.72 -0.27
C ARG A 70 4.76 16.03 0.34
N LYS A 71 5.57 16.76 -0.41
CA LYS A 71 5.58 18.22 -0.32
C LYS A 71 4.11 18.57 -0.48
N VAL A 72 3.48 18.89 0.64
CA VAL A 72 2.18 19.52 0.69
C VAL A 72 2.36 20.84 -0.06
N ALA A 73 2.19 20.80 -1.37
CA ALA A 73 1.88 21.97 -2.17
C ALA A 73 0.37 22.14 -2.08
N ASP A 74 -0.01 22.71 -0.93
CA ASP A 74 -1.28 23.36 -0.71
C ASP A 74 -1.58 24.36 -1.85
N GLY A 75 -2.86 24.46 -2.21
CA GLY A 75 -3.43 25.58 -2.95
C GLY A 75 -3.20 25.62 -4.47
N SER A 76 -4.16 25.11 -5.24
CA SER A 76 -5.27 25.95 -5.70
C SER A 76 -6.18 25.12 -6.61
N SER A 77 -7.34 24.75 -6.09
CA SER A 77 -8.51 24.52 -6.93
C SER A 77 -8.85 25.87 -7.56
N ASP A 78 -8.76 25.97 -8.89
CA ASP A 78 -9.59 26.93 -9.60
C ASP A 78 -10.41 26.19 -10.64
N SER A 79 -11.71 26.32 -10.45
CA SER A 79 -12.75 25.66 -11.22
C SER A 79 -13.06 26.52 -12.46
N LYS A 80 -12.81 25.94 -13.64
CA LYS A 80 -13.56 25.98 -14.91
C LYS A 80 -14.68 27.06 -15.06
N PRO A 81 -14.84 27.75 -16.21
CA PRO A 81 -14.88 27.18 -17.57
C PRO A 81 -14.01 27.78 -18.67
#